data_AF-A0A4Q7NVZ4-F1
#
_entry.id   AF-A0A4Q7NVZ4-F1
#
_cell.length_a   1.000
_cell.length_b   1.000
_cell.length_c   1.000
_cell.angle_alpha   90.00
_cell.angle_beta   90.00
_cell.angle_gamma   90.00
#
_symmetry.space_group_name_H-M   'P 1'
#
loop_
_entity.id
_entity.type
_entity.pdbx_description
1 polymer ?
#
loop_
_entity_poly.entity_id
_entity_poly.type
_entity_poly.pdbx_seq_one_letter_code
_entity_poly.pdbx_strand_id
1 'polypeptide(L)'
;MYLKGYRIKTTNNSKSVTLPKWDFGGDKPWTNTSWNKTLETIRGISKKEYPLIVLDLDNLDYSEVQLQDKSAFEEWLKEVMK
;
A
#
# COMPACT_ATOMS: atom_id res chain seq x y z
N MET A 1 -8.23 4.26 15.64
CA MET A 1 -7.83 4.62 14.25
C MET A 1 -7.75 3.32 13.49
N TYR A 2 -8.14 3.28 12.21
CA TYR A 2 -8.26 2.04 11.46
C TYR A 2 -7.62 2.26 10.09
N LEU A 3 -6.71 1.37 9.67
CA LEU A 3 -6.15 1.37 8.32
C LEU A 3 -6.93 0.41 7.44
N LYS A 4 -7.37 0.97 6.31
CA LYS A 4 -7.97 0.21 5.23
C LYS A 4 -6.98 -0.78 4.61
N GLY A 5 -7.54 -1.87 4.07
CA GLY A 5 -6.76 -2.83 3.30
C GLY A 5 -6.54 -2.34 1.87
N TYR A 6 -5.33 -2.52 1.35
CA TYR A 6 -4.99 -2.15 -0.03
C TYR A 6 -4.29 -3.29 -0.75
N ARG A 7 -4.60 -3.48 -2.03
CA ARG A 7 -3.83 -4.38 -2.90
C ARG A 7 -3.05 -3.54 -3.90
N ILE A 8 -1.73 -3.65 -3.86
CA ILE A 8 -0.82 -2.98 -4.77
C ILE A 8 -0.35 -3.99 -5.81
N LYS A 9 -0.58 -3.70 -7.09
CA LYS A 9 -0.17 -4.52 -8.22
C LYS A 9 0.83 -3.76 -9.08
N THR A 10 1.79 -4.47 -9.65
CA THR A 10 2.61 -3.92 -10.73
C THR A 10 1.80 -3.91 -12.03
N THR A 11 2.02 -2.92 -12.88
CA THR A 11 1.34 -2.79 -14.18
C THR A 11 1.57 -3.99 -15.10
N ASN A 12 2.72 -4.65 -14.97
CA ASN A 12 3.04 -5.86 -15.72
C ASN A 12 2.38 -7.13 -15.14
N ASN A 13 1.53 -7.01 -14.11
CA ASN A 13 0.85 -8.10 -13.40
C ASN A 13 1.80 -9.19 -12.87
N SER A 14 3.10 -8.89 -12.80
CA SER A 14 4.18 -9.78 -12.40
C SER A 14 4.19 -10.00 -10.89
N LYS A 15 3.75 -9.00 -10.11
CA LYS A 15 3.73 -9.03 -8.65
C LYS A 15 2.52 -8.29 -8.10
N SER A 16 1.92 -8.87 -7.07
CA SER A 16 0.92 -8.20 -6.25
C SER A 16 1.27 -8.34 -4.78
N VAL A 17 1.23 -7.24 -4.04
CA VAL A 17 1.41 -7.21 -2.59
C VAL A 17 0.12 -6.70 -1.97
N THR A 18 -0.34 -7.35 -0.91
CA THR A 18 -1.53 -6.91 -0.17
C THR A 18 -1.08 -6.28 1.14
N LEU A 19 -1.34 -4.98 1.29
CA LEU A 19 -1.37 -4.29 2.57
C LEU A 19 -2.65 -4.73 3.28
N PRO A 20 -2.54 -5.48 4.40
CA PRO A 20 -3.73 -6.02 5.05
C PRO A 20 -4.63 -4.90 5.57
N LYS A 21 -5.82 -5.27 6.01
CA LYS A 21 -6.63 -4.39 6.85
C LYS A 21 -6.04 -4.40 8.25
N TRP A 22 -5.93 -3.25 8.93
CA TRP A 22 -5.41 -3.23 10.30
C TRP A 22 -6.24 -2.36 11.23
N ASP A 23 -6.67 -2.97 12.34
CA ASP A 23 -7.32 -2.27 13.45
C ASP A 23 -6.32 -2.05 14.58
N PHE A 24 -6.10 -0.78 14.93
CA PHE A 24 -5.18 -0.37 15.98
C PHE A 24 -5.79 -0.59 17.35
N GLY A 25 -5.96 -1.85 17.78
CA GLY A 25 -6.42 -2.23 19.13
C GLY A 25 -5.49 -1.78 20.26
N GLY A 26 -5.05 -0.51 20.27
CA GLY A 26 -4.05 0.10 21.15
C GLY A 26 -2.70 0.35 20.48
N ASP A 27 -2.34 -0.42 19.43
CA ASP A 27 -1.03 -0.34 18.78
C ASP A 27 -0.94 0.76 17.72
N LYS A 28 0.26 1.29 17.49
CA LYS A 28 0.50 2.32 16.47
C LYS A 28 0.85 1.68 15.10
N PRO A 29 0.52 2.31 13.97
CA PRO A 29 0.84 1.82 12.61
C PRO A 29 2.27 1.31 12.42
N TRP A 30 3.22 2.02 13.02
CA TRP A 30 4.64 1.76 12.88
C TRP A 30 5.19 0.69 13.83
N THR A 31 4.40 0.16 14.77
CA THR A 31 4.86 -0.88 15.71
C THR A 31 4.58 -2.29 15.21
N ASN A 32 3.77 -2.46 14.16
CA ASN A 32 3.43 -3.77 13.62
C ASN A 32 4.50 -4.28 12.63
N THR A 33 5.18 -5.35 13.03
CA THR A 33 6.23 -6.01 12.22
C THR A 33 5.72 -6.52 10.87
N SER A 34 4.52 -7.10 10.79
CA SER A 34 3.96 -7.63 9.54
C SER A 34 3.58 -6.51 8.57
N TRP A 35 3.03 -5.42 9.10
CA TRP A 35 2.75 -4.20 8.33
C TRP A 35 4.02 -3.60 7.76
N ASN A 36 5.01 -3.37 8.62
CA ASN A 36 6.28 -2.78 8.23
C ASN A 36 7.01 -3.64 7.20
N LYS A 37 7.05 -4.97 7.36
CA LYS A 37 7.62 -5.89 6.36
C LYS A 37 6.94 -5.79 5.00
N THR A 38 5.61 -5.63 5.00
CA THR A 38 4.85 -5.46 3.76
C THR A 38 5.20 -4.15 3.07
N LEU A 39 5.30 -3.05 3.83
CA LEU A 39 5.76 -1.75 3.32
C LEU A 39 7.19 -1.80 2.78
N GLU A 40 8.11 -2.48 3.48
CA GLU A 40 9.48 -2.67 3.01
C GLU A 40 9.52 -3.45 1.68
N THR A 41 8.68 -4.47 1.55
CA THR A 41 8.55 -5.25 0.31
C THR A 41 8.12 -4.34 -0.85
N ILE A 42 7.14 -3.45 -0.63
CA ILE A 42 6.66 -2.51 -1.64
C ILE A 42 7.73 -1.45 -1.96
N ARG A 43 8.43 -0.94 -0.95
CA ARG A 43 9.55 0.02 -1.11
C ARG A 43 10.75 -0.55 -1.85
N GLY A 44 10.88 -1.87 -1.86
CA GLY A 44 11.88 -2.64 -2.61
C GLY A 44 11.50 -2.92 -4.06
N ILE A 45 10.29 -2.56 -4.50
CA ILE A 45 9.90 -2.69 -5.91
C ILE A 45 10.79 -1.79 -6.77
N SER A 46 11.35 -2.40 -7.83
CA SER A 46 12.22 -1.69 -8.78
C SER A 46 11.46 -0.58 -9.49
N LYS A 47 12.14 0.55 -9.75
CA LYS A 47 11.59 1.69 -10.50
C LYS A 47 10.97 1.29 -11.85
N LYS A 48 11.44 0.20 -12.46
CA LYS A 48 10.93 -0.33 -13.75
C LYS A 48 9.55 -0.98 -13.67
N GLU A 49 9.08 -1.31 -12.47
CA GLU A 49 7.76 -1.93 -12.28
C GLU A 49 6.67 -0.91 -11.94
N TYR A 50 7.04 0.37 -11.90
CA TYR A 50 6.09 1.48 -11.86
C TYR A 50 5.50 1.72 -13.27
N PRO A 51 4.24 2.19 -13.38
CA PRO A 51 3.40 2.61 -12.26
C PRO A 51 2.80 1.45 -11.46
N LEU A 52 2.65 1.66 -10.16
CA LEU A 52 1.96 0.73 -9.26
C LEU A 52 0.48 1.06 -9.24
N ILE A 53 -0.37 0.03 -9.28
CA ILE A 53 -1.83 0.16 -9.21
C ILE A 53 -2.26 -0.20 -7.79
N VAL A 54 -2.87 0.74 -7.09
CA VAL A 54 -3.43 0.55 -5.74
C VAL A 54 -4.93 0.35 -5.85
N LEU A 55 -5.40 -0.75 -5.27
CA LEU A 55 -6.81 -1.12 -5.18
C LEU A 55 -7.25 -1.02 -3.72
N ASP A 56 -8.31 -0.25 -3.44
CA ASP A 56 -8.95 -0.24 -2.12
C ASP A 56 -9.74 -1.54 -1.95
N LEU A 57 -9.43 -2.32 -0.91
CA LEU A 57 -10.11 -3.60 -0.64
C LEU A 57 -11.40 -3.40 0.15
N ASP A 58 -11.57 -2.27 0.83
CA ASP A 58 -12.77 -1.94 1.61
C ASP A 58 -13.82 -1.25 0.73
N ASN A 59 -13.44 -0.73 -0.45
CA ASN A 59 -14.34 0.00 -1.34
C ASN A 59 -14.09 -0.36 -2.80
N LEU A 60 -14.79 -1.40 -3.27
CA LEU A 60 -14.65 -1.95 -4.63
C LEU A 60 -15.09 -0.96 -5.73
N ASP A 61 -15.92 0.03 -5.39
CA ASP A 61 -16.34 1.11 -6.28
C ASP A 61 -15.32 2.25 -6.40
N TYR A 62 -14.27 2.26 -5.55
CA TYR A 62 -13.28 3.33 -5.55
C TYR A 62 -12.14 3.06 -6.54
N SER A 63 -11.95 4.05 -7.40
CA SER A 63 -11.00 4.11 -8.52
C SER A 63 -9.59 3.63 -8.17
N GLU A 64 -9.04 2.81 -9.04
CA GLU A 64 -7.65 2.37 -8.99
C GLU A 64 -6.73 3.61 -8.97
N VAL A 65 -5.83 3.69 -7.99
CA VAL A 65 -4.85 4.79 -7.91
C VAL A 65 -3.54 4.33 -8.55
N GLN A 66 -3.04 5.08 -9.52
CA GLN A 66 -1.76 4.80 -10.16
C GLN A 66 -0.64 5.65 -9.55
N LEU A 67 0.34 5.00 -8.94
CA LEU A 67 1.52 5.63 -8.37
C LEU A 67 2.64 5.55 -9.40
N GLN A 68 3.11 6.70 -9.89
CA GLN A 68 4.06 6.77 -11.01
C GLN A 68 5.50 6.47 -10.60
N ASP A 69 5.84 6.70 -9.33
CA ASP A 69 7.17 6.50 -8.81
C ASP A 69 7.16 6.30 -7.29
N LYS A 70 8.34 6.04 -6.73
CA LYS A 70 8.52 5.78 -5.30
C LYS A 70 8.09 6.98 -4.44
N SER A 71 8.26 8.21 -4.92
CA SER A 71 7.86 9.41 -4.18
C SER A 71 6.34 9.48 -4.07
N ALA A 72 5.64 9.22 -5.19
CA ALA A 72 4.18 9.13 -5.20
C ALA A 72 3.66 8.05 -4.22
N PHE A 73 4.36 6.92 -4.10
CA PHE A 73 4.03 5.90 -3.10
C PHE A 73 4.20 6.41 -1.66
N GLU A 74 5.29 7.10 -1.32
CA GLU A 74 5.50 7.63 0.03
C GLU A 74 4.51 8.76 0.37
N GLU A 75 4.15 9.61 -0.61
CA GLU A 75 3.12 10.63 -0.44
C GLU A 75 1.74 10.02 -0.22
N TRP A 76 1.36 9.05 -1.06
CA TRP A 76 0.13 8.28 -0.87
C TRP A 76 0.10 7.64 0.52
N LEU A 77 1.18 6.97 0.93
CA LEU A 77 1.28 6.32 2.24
C LEU A 77 1.06 7.31 3.39
N LYS A 78 1.58 8.55 3.30
CA LYS A 78 1.33 9.59 4.30
C LYS A 78 -0.14 10.00 4.36
N GLU A 79 -0.82 10.11 3.22
CA GLU A 79 -2.24 10.47 3.16
C GLU A 79 -3.13 9.38 3.77
N VAL A 80 -2.88 8.10 3.46
CA VAL A 80 -3.67 7.00 4.08
C VAL A 80 -3.36 6.73 5.54
N MET A 81 -2.23 7.24 6.06
CA MET A 81 -1.87 7.15 7.48
C MET A 81 -2.28 8.36 8.31
N LYS A 82 -2.87 9.40 7.72
CA LYS A 82 -3.48 10.53 8.45
C LYS A 82 -4.80 10.12 9.11
#